data_AF-A0A1H2F4X1-F1
#
_entry.id   AF-A0A1H2F4X1-F1
#
_cell.length_a   1.000
_cell.length_b   1.000
_cell.length_c   1.000
_cell.angle_alpha   90.00
_cell.angle_beta   90.00
_cell.angle_gamma   90.00
#
_symmetry.space_group_name_H-M   'P 1'
#
loop_
_entity.id
_entity.type
_entity.pdbx_description
1 polymer ?
#
loop_
_entity_poly.entity_id
_entity_poly.type
_entity_poly.pdbx_seq_one_letter_code
_entity_poly.pdbx_strand_id
1 'polypeptide(L)'
;MDALLILAGLLLFLSAFVWLVMRAFDTSLLWGWGSLIPPITLLFIFRKWSKARTPVILGGLALGTMIVGLAQMAASSPERVSDIFSLRWMHAEPAGGNPQIRLAGELNGQSFNPQTAELIDGVLTLREGQDFYARRELTIRLPAQPAGALKLDVLPQDRQRVPVIELNWLLPEQDLPEARRITRGYSLRLNLQPVAPNKLAGEFHLVLPARFKTSLSGELELYTDRLRYRDGKLDTGYDSRETLGRVIEDYLQRRFRSTNVVMGELPPIRFPSKKLALEVATQVNGQKVQLPLELEKDDWHGWRVANDRYPALPRAQKVAEPARLEQPDAPEQAEPRNMLDRRVRFSLQRLLLNPDNYQHLMMRVETDGGVTAQGRFAGISKEGDLIIRSQISGAGEATFNLHAAEVVNIELLEP
;
A
#
# COMPACT_ATOMS: atom_id res chain seq x y z
N MET A 1 -18.57 -0.80 -28.43
CA MET A 1 -19.58 -1.53 -29.24
C MET A 1 -19.30 -3.04 -29.26
N ASP A 2 -18.05 -3.45 -29.05
CA ASP A 2 -17.58 -4.84 -29.23
C ASP A 2 -18.19 -5.82 -28.20
N ALA A 3 -18.35 -5.37 -26.95
CA ALA A 3 -19.00 -6.16 -25.90
C ALA A 3 -20.47 -6.51 -26.23
N LEU A 4 -21.18 -5.63 -26.94
CA LEU A 4 -22.58 -5.89 -27.35
C LEU A 4 -22.64 -6.96 -28.44
N LEU A 5 -21.67 -7.01 -29.36
CA LEU A 5 -21.58 -8.04 -30.39
C LEU A 5 -21.27 -9.41 -29.79
N ILE A 6 -20.35 -9.47 -28.82
CA ILE A 6 -20.02 -10.71 -28.09
C ILE A 6 -21.24 -11.19 -27.30
N LEU A 7 -21.92 -10.29 -26.58
CA LEU A 7 -23.11 -10.64 -25.79
C LEU A 7 -24.29 -11.08 -26.68
N ALA A 8 -24.53 -10.38 -27.79
CA ALA A 8 -25.56 -10.75 -28.75
C ALA A 8 -25.28 -12.11 -29.40
N GLY A 9 -24.02 -12.37 -29.77
CA GLY A 9 -23.58 -13.67 -30.28
C GLY A 9 -23.77 -14.79 -29.27
N LEU A 10 -23.43 -14.57 -27.99
CA LEU A 10 -23.65 -15.53 -26.91
C LEU A 10 -25.14 -15.84 -26.70
N LEU A 11 -25.99 -14.80 -26.67
CA LEU A 11 -27.43 -14.96 -26.46
C LEU A 11 -28.09 -15.71 -27.61
N LEU A 12 -27.69 -15.41 -28.86
CA LEU A 12 -28.13 -16.14 -30.04
C LEU A 12 -27.66 -17.61 -30.01
N PHE A 13 -26.43 -17.87 -29.56
CA PHE A 13 -25.89 -19.22 -29.44
C PHE A 13 -26.66 -20.04 -28.40
N LEU A 14 -26.94 -19.47 -27.22
CA LEU A 14 -27.75 -20.10 -26.19
C LEU A 14 -29.19 -20.37 -26.67
N SER A 15 -29.79 -19.41 -27.37
CA SER A 15 -31.14 -19.58 -27.94
C SER A 15 -31.17 -20.70 -28.99
N ALA A 16 -30.16 -20.76 -29.86
CA ALA A 16 -30.01 -21.82 -30.86
C ALA A 16 -29.79 -23.19 -30.20
N PHE A 17 -29.01 -23.24 -29.11
CA PHE A 17 -28.76 -24.44 -28.35
C PHE A 17 -30.02 -24.95 -27.63
N VAL A 18 -30.76 -24.08 -26.95
CA VAL A 18 -32.05 -24.43 -26.33
C VAL A 18 -33.03 -24.93 -27.40
N TRP A 19 -33.06 -24.30 -28.57
CA TRP A 19 -33.87 -24.77 -29.69
C TRP A 19 -33.45 -26.15 -30.21
N LEU A 20 -32.14 -26.43 -30.28
CA LEU A 20 -31.61 -27.75 -30.62
C LEU A 20 -32.04 -28.81 -29.60
N VAL A 21 -31.97 -28.49 -28.31
CA VAL A 21 -32.38 -29.38 -27.21
C VAL A 21 -33.89 -29.65 -27.25
N MET A 22 -34.72 -28.61 -27.48
CA MET A 22 -36.16 -28.79 -27.69
C MET A 22 -36.45 -29.75 -28.85
N ARG A 23 -35.75 -29.59 -29.98
CA ARG A 23 -35.85 -30.50 -31.14
C ARG A 23 -35.38 -31.92 -30.83
N ALA A 24 -34.45 -32.09 -29.90
CA ALA A 24 -34.01 -33.41 -29.44
C ALA A 24 -35.10 -34.09 -28.59
N PHE A 25 -35.75 -33.34 -27.69
CA PHE A 25 -36.90 -33.83 -26.92
C PHE A 25 -38.09 -34.23 -27.81
N ASP A 26 -38.36 -33.49 -28.90
CA ASP A 26 -39.38 -33.86 -29.90
C ASP A 26 -39.10 -35.21 -30.59
N THR A 27 -37.87 -35.72 -30.52
CA THR A 27 -37.51 -37.02 -31.11
C THR A 27 -37.54 -38.16 -30.10
N SER A 28 -36.98 -37.96 -28.90
CA SER A 28 -37.11 -38.87 -27.76
C SER A 28 -36.60 -38.22 -26.48
N LEU A 29 -37.08 -38.71 -25.33
CA LEU A 29 -36.55 -38.28 -24.02
C LEU A 29 -35.05 -38.58 -23.87
N LEU A 30 -34.56 -39.70 -24.43
CA LEU A 30 -33.14 -40.07 -24.36
C LEU A 30 -32.26 -39.09 -25.15
N TRP A 31 -32.75 -38.59 -26.30
CA TRP A 31 -32.04 -37.58 -27.08
C TRP A 31 -32.06 -36.21 -26.40
N GLY A 32 -33.18 -35.83 -25.77
CA GLY A 32 -33.27 -34.60 -24.99
C GLY A 32 -32.24 -34.54 -23.86
N TRP A 33 -32.24 -35.53 -22.97
CA TRP A 33 -31.26 -35.62 -21.88
C TRP A 33 -29.82 -35.81 -22.38
N GLY A 34 -29.63 -36.65 -23.41
CA GLY A 34 -28.33 -36.83 -24.03
C GLY A 34 -27.77 -35.55 -24.63
N SER A 35 -28.61 -34.69 -25.22
CA SER A 35 -28.21 -33.43 -25.84
C SER A 35 -27.75 -32.34 -24.86
N LEU A 36 -27.76 -32.60 -23.55
CA LEU A 36 -27.09 -31.71 -22.59
C LEU A 36 -25.58 -31.98 -22.54
N ILE A 37 -25.13 -33.14 -23.04
CA ILE A 37 -23.75 -33.59 -23.00
C ILE A 37 -23.11 -33.42 -24.40
N PRO A 38 -21.98 -32.68 -24.52
CA PRO A 38 -21.39 -32.32 -25.81
C PRO A 38 -21.17 -33.48 -26.80
N PRO A 39 -20.59 -34.65 -26.44
CA PRO A 39 -20.42 -35.75 -27.39
C PRO A 39 -21.74 -36.32 -27.95
N ILE A 40 -22.81 -36.34 -27.15
CA ILE A 40 -24.11 -36.86 -27.61
C ILE A 40 -24.86 -35.81 -28.45
N THR A 41 -24.66 -34.51 -28.20
CA THR A 41 -25.16 -33.45 -29.10
C THR A 41 -24.62 -33.58 -30.50
N LEU A 42 -23.32 -33.84 -30.65
CA LEU A 42 -22.68 -34.05 -31.94
C LEU A 42 -23.28 -35.29 -32.62
N LEU A 43 -23.45 -36.39 -31.88
CA LEU A 43 -24.10 -37.60 -32.40
C LEU A 43 -25.53 -37.34 -32.88
N PHE A 44 -26.31 -36.52 -32.16
CA PHE A 44 -27.65 -36.12 -32.56
C PHE A 44 -27.63 -35.29 -33.85
N ILE A 45 -26.73 -34.31 -33.94
CA ILE A 45 -26.58 -33.45 -35.12
C ILE A 45 -26.23 -34.29 -36.36
N PHE A 46 -25.27 -35.21 -36.25
CA PHE A 46 -24.88 -36.10 -37.36
C PHE A 46 -26.01 -37.05 -37.76
N ARG A 47 -26.71 -37.66 -36.79
CA ARG A 47 -27.70 -38.70 -37.07
C ARG A 47 -29.09 -38.16 -37.41
N LYS A 48 -29.43 -36.95 -36.97
CA LYS A 48 -30.72 -36.28 -37.17
C LYS A 48 -30.55 -34.89 -37.81
N TRP A 49 -29.64 -34.80 -38.79
CA TRP A 49 -29.31 -33.56 -39.51
C TRP A 49 -30.53 -32.81 -40.05
N SER A 50 -31.53 -33.50 -40.59
CA SER A 50 -32.74 -32.85 -41.13
C SER A 50 -33.53 -32.05 -40.09
N LYS A 51 -33.50 -32.48 -38.82
CA LYS A 51 -34.14 -31.80 -37.68
C LYS A 51 -33.20 -30.80 -36.99
N ALA A 52 -31.89 -31.05 -37.04
CA ALA A 52 -30.87 -30.22 -36.38
C ALA A 52 -30.34 -29.06 -37.25
N ARG A 53 -30.48 -29.10 -38.58
CA ARG A 53 -29.85 -28.13 -39.50
C ARG A 53 -30.15 -26.67 -39.17
N THR A 54 -31.40 -26.32 -38.85
CA THR A 54 -31.80 -24.92 -38.63
C THR A 54 -31.20 -24.33 -37.35
N PRO A 55 -31.31 -25.00 -36.17
CA PRO A 55 -30.62 -24.52 -34.98
C PRO A 55 -29.09 -24.56 -35.13
N VAL A 56 -28.53 -25.52 -35.87
CA VAL A 56 -27.07 -25.60 -36.11
C VAL A 56 -26.57 -24.43 -36.98
N ILE A 57 -27.29 -24.06 -38.05
CA ILE A 57 -26.93 -22.91 -38.89
C ILE A 57 -27.01 -21.61 -38.07
N LEU A 58 -28.06 -21.46 -37.26
CA LEU A 58 -28.20 -20.30 -36.38
C LEU A 58 -27.08 -20.24 -35.33
N GLY A 59 -26.72 -21.38 -34.74
CA GLY A 59 -25.59 -21.51 -33.81
C GLY A 59 -24.26 -21.19 -34.47
N GLY A 60 -24.05 -21.60 -35.73
CA GLY A 60 -22.86 -21.25 -36.51
C GLY A 60 -22.77 -19.75 -36.81
N LEU A 61 -23.89 -19.10 -37.14
CA LEU A 61 -23.95 -17.66 -37.34
C LEU A 61 -23.69 -16.89 -36.03
N ALA A 62 -24.24 -17.38 -34.91
CA ALA A 62 -23.96 -16.86 -33.58
C ALA A 62 -22.47 -16.97 -33.22
N LEU A 63 -21.84 -18.12 -33.48
CA LEU A 63 -20.41 -18.32 -33.28
C LEU A 63 -19.58 -17.36 -34.15
N GLY A 64 -19.97 -17.18 -35.41
CA GLY A 64 -19.34 -16.23 -36.33
C GLY A 64 -19.40 -14.79 -35.82
N THR A 65 -20.56 -14.33 -35.37
CA THR A 65 -20.71 -12.98 -34.78
C THR A 65 -19.88 -12.81 -33.50
N MET A 66 -19.79 -13.85 -32.67
CA MET A 66 -18.96 -13.85 -31.47
C MET A 66 -17.46 -13.79 -31.81
N ILE A 67 -17.00 -14.54 -32.82
CA ILE A 67 -15.60 -14.51 -33.30
C ILE A 67 -15.26 -13.13 -33.86
N VAL A 68 -16.15 -12.51 -34.64
CA VAL A 68 -15.94 -11.16 -35.16
C VAL A 68 -15.86 -10.14 -34.02
N GLY A 69 -16.75 -10.22 -33.03
CA GLY A 69 -16.70 -9.37 -31.84
C GLY A 69 -15.39 -9.53 -31.04
N LEU A 70 -14.93 -10.78 -30.86
CA LEU A 70 -13.64 -11.08 -30.21
C LEU A 70 -12.44 -10.59 -31.03
N ALA A 71 -12.45 -10.74 -32.35
CA ALA A 71 -11.37 -10.27 -33.22
C ALA A 71 -11.27 -8.74 -33.23
N GLN A 72 -12.41 -8.05 -33.25
CA GLN A 72 -12.46 -6.60 -33.16
C GLN A 72 -12.01 -6.09 -31.78
N MET A 73 -12.37 -6.80 -30.71
CA MET A 73 -11.87 -6.52 -29.36
C MET A 73 -10.37 -6.79 -29.24
N ALA A 74 -9.84 -7.85 -29.87
CA ALA A 74 -8.41 -8.13 -29.90
C ALA A 74 -7.62 -7.05 -30.65
N ALA A 75 -8.19 -6.51 -31.73
CA ALA A 75 -7.58 -5.43 -32.50
C ALA A 75 -7.59 -4.08 -31.76
N SER A 76 -8.62 -3.81 -30.97
CA SER A 76 -8.78 -2.53 -30.25
C SER A 76 -8.26 -2.55 -28.81
N SER A 77 -8.23 -3.70 -28.15
CA SER A 77 -7.85 -3.86 -26.74
C SER A 77 -7.34 -5.30 -26.46
N PRO A 78 -6.12 -5.66 -26.92
CA PRO A 78 -5.58 -7.01 -26.75
C PRO A 78 -5.49 -7.46 -25.29
N GLU A 79 -5.32 -6.53 -24.35
CA GLU A 79 -5.22 -6.81 -22.92
C GLU A 79 -6.54 -7.33 -22.31
N ARG A 80 -7.69 -6.83 -22.80
CA ARG A 80 -9.02 -7.29 -22.35
C ARG A 80 -9.32 -8.73 -22.75
N VAL A 81 -8.80 -9.15 -23.89
CA VAL A 81 -8.94 -10.53 -24.36
C VAL A 81 -8.17 -11.48 -23.43
N SER A 82 -6.94 -11.11 -23.05
CA SER A 82 -6.18 -11.89 -22.07
C SER A 82 -6.85 -11.95 -20.70
N ASP A 83 -7.51 -10.89 -20.24
CA ASP A 83 -8.21 -10.88 -18.95
C ASP A 83 -9.45 -11.80 -18.93
N ILE A 84 -10.20 -11.88 -20.03
CA ILE A 84 -11.35 -12.78 -20.16
C ILE A 84 -10.91 -14.25 -20.16
N PHE A 85 -9.88 -14.60 -20.95
CA PHE A 85 -9.39 -15.97 -21.05
C PHE A 85 -8.59 -16.43 -19.83
N SER A 86 -7.89 -15.52 -19.15
CA SER A 86 -7.15 -15.83 -17.92
C SER A 86 -8.07 -16.02 -16.70
N LEU A 87 -9.39 -15.87 -16.86
CA LEU A 87 -10.37 -16.00 -15.78
C LEU A 87 -10.03 -15.09 -14.58
N ARG A 88 -9.28 -14.00 -14.82
CA ARG A 88 -8.91 -13.02 -13.79
C ARG A 88 -10.14 -12.32 -13.23
N TRP A 89 -11.22 -12.21 -14.01
CA TRP A 89 -12.52 -11.71 -13.55
C TRP A 89 -13.20 -12.62 -12.50
N MET A 90 -12.92 -13.93 -12.48
CA MET A 90 -13.37 -14.83 -11.39
C MET A 90 -12.48 -14.74 -10.16
N HIS A 91 -11.24 -14.29 -10.34
CA HIS A 91 -10.33 -13.87 -9.27
C HIS A 91 -10.46 -12.37 -9.02
N ALA A 92 -11.69 -11.82 -9.10
CA ALA A 92 -11.96 -10.53 -8.51
C ALA A 92 -11.43 -10.61 -7.07
N GLU A 93 -10.31 -9.92 -6.83
CA GLU A 93 -9.55 -10.06 -5.60
C GLU A 93 -10.54 -9.85 -4.44
N PRO A 94 -10.72 -10.84 -3.57
CA PRO A 94 -11.68 -10.73 -2.50
C PRO A 94 -11.31 -9.50 -1.66
N ALA A 95 -12.35 -8.81 -1.19
CA ALA A 95 -12.32 -7.56 -0.43
C ALA A 95 -11.65 -7.67 0.97
N GLY A 96 -10.50 -8.32 1.06
CA GLY A 96 -9.66 -8.43 2.26
C GLY A 96 -8.43 -7.52 2.22
N GLY A 97 -8.27 -6.67 1.21
CA GLY A 97 -7.02 -5.92 0.98
C GLY A 97 -7.13 -4.73 0.05
N ASN A 98 -8.30 -4.06 -0.02
CA ASN A 98 -8.44 -2.73 -0.64
C ASN A 98 -8.74 -1.69 0.44
N PRO A 99 -8.43 -0.40 0.21
CA PRO A 99 -8.76 0.66 1.16
C PRO A 99 -10.28 0.85 1.17
N GLN A 100 -10.88 0.99 2.35
CA GLN A 100 -12.27 1.40 2.45
C GLN A 100 -12.39 2.89 2.09
N ILE A 101 -13.01 3.21 0.96
CA ILE A 101 -13.17 4.58 0.51
C ILE A 101 -14.65 4.94 0.51
N ARG A 102 -15.04 5.84 1.41
CA ARG A 102 -16.40 6.39 1.56
C ARG A 102 -16.37 7.90 1.32
N LEU A 103 -15.97 8.26 0.11
CA LEU A 103 -15.95 9.65 -0.33
C LEU A 103 -17.16 9.95 -1.19
N ALA A 104 -17.73 11.13 -0.97
CA ALA A 104 -18.77 11.70 -1.80
C ALA A 104 -18.30 13.01 -2.40
N GLY A 105 -18.71 13.27 -3.65
CA GLY A 105 -18.52 14.55 -4.31
C GLY A 105 -18.12 14.44 -5.77
N GLU A 106 -17.49 15.50 -6.25
CA GLU A 106 -17.25 15.72 -7.67
C GLU A 106 -15.79 16.11 -7.92
N LEU A 107 -15.31 15.72 -9.10
CA LEU A 107 -14.05 16.16 -9.68
C LEU A 107 -14.35 16.73 -11.07
N ASN A 108 -14.07 18.01 -11.27
CA ASN A 108 -14.38 18.73 -12.51
C ASN A 108 -15.86 18.65 -12.92
N GLY A 109 -16.78 18.72 -11.93
CA GLY A 109 -18.23 18.70 -12.13
C GLY A 109 -18.81 17.31 -12.46
N GLN A 110 -18.02 16.25 -12.33
CA GLN A 110 -18.46 14.88 -12.53
C GLN A 110 -18.31 14.09 -11.23
N SER A 111 -19.23 13.18 -10.95
CA SER A 111 -19.13 12.28 -9.80
C SER A 111 -17.78 11.58 -9.80
N PHE A 112 -17.10 11.59 -8.65
CA PHE A 112 -15.80 10.97 -8.48
C PHE A 112 -15.88 9.87 -7.42
N ASN A 113 -15.71 8.63 -7.86
CA ASN A 113 -15.79 7.44 -7.01
C ASN A 113 -14.44 6.70 -7.06
N PRO A 114 -13.43 7.17 -6.31
CA PRO A 114 -12.10 6.55 -6.32
C PRO A 114 -12.16 5.11 -5.82
N GLN A 115 -11.40 4.25 -6.50
CA GLN A 115 -11.29 2.83 -6.21
C GLN A 115 -9.95 2.50 -5.52
N THR A 116 -8.94 3.34 -5.76
CA THR A 116 -7.62 3.22 -5.15
C THR A 116 -7.29 4.50 -4.41
N ALA A 117 -6.59 4.33 -3.29
CA ALA A 117 -6.23 5.40 -2.38
C ALA A 117 -4.91 5.06 -1.68
N GLU A 118 -3.89 5.89 -1.90
CA GLU A 118 -2.52 5.65 -1.44
C GLU A 118 -1.90 6.96 -0.94
N LEU A 119 -0.99 6.87 0.03
CA LEU A 119 -0.11 7.95 0.48
C LEU A 119 1.32 7.41 0.56
N ILE A 120 2.10 7.67 -0.49
CA ILE A 120 3.44 7.12 -0.64
C ILE A 120 4.38 8.27 -0.95
N ASP A 121 5.53 8.33 -0.28
CA ASP A 121 6.55 9.37 -0.47
C ASP A 121 6.00 10.81 -0.37
N GLY A 122 5.03 11.03 0.53
CA GLY A 122 4.38 12.33 0.73
C GLY A 122 3.37 12.70 -0.35
N VAL A 123 3.00 11.78 -1.24
CA VAL A 123 2.01 11.99 -2.30
C VAL A 123 0.76 11.15 -2.01
N LEU A 124 -0.34 11.82 -1.71
CA LEU A 124 -1.66 11.20 -1.59
C LEU A 124 -2.29 11.12 -2.97
N THR A 125 -2.66 9.93 -3.41
CA THR A 125 -3.31 9.70 -4.71
C THR A 125 -4.64 9.00 -4.51
N LEU A 126 -5.71 9.59 -5.05
CA LEU A 126 -7.03 8.98 -5.18
C LEU A 126 -7.31 8.79 -6.67
N ARG A 127 -7.64 7.57 -7.09
CA ARG A 127 -7.81 7.25 -8.52
C ARG A 127 -9.08 6.46 -8.80
N GLU A 128 -9.76 6.86 -9.86
CA GLU A 128 -10.91 6.19 -10.43
C GLU A 128 -10.53 5.58 -11.79
N GLY A 129 -10.63 4.25 -11.89
CA GLY A 129 -10.25 3.48 -13.08
C GLY A 129 -8.97 2.68 -12.90
N GLN A 130 -8.93 1.51 -13.52
CA GLN A 130 -7.85 0.53 -13.43
C GLN A 130 -7.03 0.42 -14.73
N ASP A 131 -7.43 1.16 -15.78
CA ASP A 131 -6.71 1.24 -17.05
C ASP A 131 -5.40 2.05 -16.89
N PHE A 132 -4.51 2.02 -17.89
CA PHE A 132 -3.23 2.74 -17.88
C PHE A 132 -3.41 4.24 -17.56
N TYR A 133 -4.43 4.87 -18.17
CA TYR A 133 -4.88 6.21 -17.81
C TYR A 133 -6.03 6.13 -16.80
N ALA A 134 -5.87 6.82 -15.67
CA ALA A 134 -6.97 7.04 -14.76
C ALA A 134 -8.09 7.80 -15.48
N ARG A 135 -9.35 7.40 -15.29
CA ARG A 135 -10.49 8.19 -15.77
C ARG A 135 -10.53 9.54 -15.06
N ARG A 136 -10.29 9.51 -13.74
CA ARG A 136 -10.10 10.68 -12.88
C ARG A 136 -9.10 10.34 -11.79
N GLU A 137 -8.22 11.27 -11.47
CA GLU A 137 -7.22 11.13 -10.44
C GLU A 137 -7.02 12.48 -9.73
N LEU A 138 -6.94 12.40 -8.41
CA LEU A 138 -6.61 13.52 -7.54
C LEU A 138 -5.32 13.17 -6.81
N THR A 139 -4.33 14.03 -6.99
CA THR A 139 -3.01 13.90 -6.37
C THR A 139 -2.78 15.09 -5.45
N ILE A 140 -2.37 14.84 -4.21
CA ILE A 140 -2.04 15.87 -3.22
C ILE A 140 -0.60 15.62 -2.76
N ARG A 141 0.31 16.51 -3.16
CA ARG A 141 1.70 16.47 -2.73
C ARG A 141 1.84 17.25 -1.42
N LEU A 142 2.07 16.53 -0.33
CA LEU A 142 2.30 17.10 0.98
C LEU A 142 3.66 17.80 1.05
N PRO A 143 3.82 18.86 1.86
CA PRO A 143 5.09 19.57 2.03
C PRO A 143 6.18 18.73 2.73
N ALA A 144 5.77 17.71 3.50
CA ALA A 144 6.65 16.80 4.21
C ALA A 144 6.01 15.40 4.25
N GLN A 145 6.86 14.37 4.32
CA GLN A 145 6.39 13.00 4.47
C GLN A 145 5.89 12.78 5.91
N PRO A 146 4.65 12.30 6.10
CA PRO A 146 4.12 12.08 7.44
C PRO A 146 4.75 10.85 8.08
N ALA A 147 5.15 10.98 9.34
CA ALA A 147 5.59 9.88 10.18
C ALA A 147 4.44 9.46 11.12
N GLY A 148 3.60 8.52 10.67
CA GLY A 148 2.46 8.03 11.43
C GLY A 148 1.17 8.82 11.16
N ALA A 149 0.50 9.29 12.21
CA ALA A 149 -0.78 10.00 12.06
C ALA A 149 -0.63 11.28 11.23
N LEU A 150 -1.59 11.52 10.33
CA LEU A 150 -1.60 12.70 9.45
C LEU A 150 -2.76 13.61 9.86
N LYS A 151 -2.42 14.75 10.45
CA LYS A 151 -3.37 15.84 10.69
C LYS A 151 -2.92 17.09 9.94
N LEU A 152 -3.77 17.56 9.03
CA LEU A 152 -3.50 18.72 8.21
C LEU A 152 -4.81 19.51 8.03
N ASP A 153 -4.75 20.81 8.28
CA ASP A 153 -5.84 21.74 7.97
C ASP A 153 -5.24 22.90 7.18
N VAL A 154 -5.82 23.19 6.02
CA VAL A 154 -5.38 24.24 5.09
C VAL A 154 -6.60 25.06 4.73
N LEU A 155 -6.48 26.36 4.92
CA LEU A 155 -7.50 27.34 4.56
C LEU A 155 -7.12 28.08 3.26
N PRO A 156 -8.10 28.66 2.54
CA PRO A 156 -7.83 29.32 1.27
C PRO A 156 -6.83 30.48 1.33
N GLN A 157 -6.63 31.06 2.51
CA GLN A 157 -5.74 32.20 2.73
C GLN A 157 -4.30 31.79 3.04
N ASP A 158 -4.06 30.52 3.37
CA ASP A 158 -2.74 30.02 3.75
C ASP A 158 -1.80 30.02 2.54
N ARG A 159 -0.53 30.37 2.78
CA ARG A 159 0.46 30.57 1.69
C ARG A 159 1.78 29.85 1.88
N GLN A 160 2.09 29.40 3.10
CA GLN A 160 3.37 28.75 3.40
C GLN A 160 3.15 27.28 3.75
N ARG A 161 4.02 26.40 3.23
CA ARG A 161 3.97 24.94 3.44
C ARG A 161 2.59 24.32 3.15
N VAL A 162 1.88 24.84 2.15
CA VAL A 162 0.62 24.25 1.70
C VAL A 162 0.90 23.14 0.67
N PRO A 163 0.10 22.06 0.65
CA PRO A 163 0.20 21.03 -0.37
C PRO A 163 0.03 21.56 -1.80
N VAL A 164 0.41 20.75 -2.77
CA VAL A 164 0.09 20.99 -4.18
C VAL A 164 -0.95 19.99 -4.60
N ILE A 165 -2.06 20.48 -5.13
CA ILE A 165 -3.14 19.65 -5.66
C ILE A 165 -2.99 19.54 -7.17
N GLU A 166 -3.04 18.32 -7.68
CA GLU A 166 -3.04 17.99 -9.10
C GLU A 166 -4.33 17.22 -9.39
N LEU A 167 -5.12 17.73 -10.31
CA LEU A 167 -6.28 17.03 -10.88
C LEU A 167 -5.89 16.49 -12.23
N ASN A 168 -6.23 15.25 -12.52
CA ASN A 168 -6.01 14.62 -13.80
C ASN A 168 -7.30 13.91 -14.23
N TRP A 169 -7.78 14.13 -15.45
CA TRP A 169 -8.99 13.46 -15.93
C TRP A 169 -8.95 13.23 -17.43
N LEU A 170 -9.60 12.15 -17.88
CA LEU A 170 -9.76 11.81 -19.28
C LEU A 170 -11.23 11.95 -19.67
N LEU A 171 -11.53 12.84 -20.61
CA LEU A 171 -12.89 12.94 -21.17
C LEU A 171 -13.13 11.80 -22.17
N PRO A 172 -14.37 11.28 -22.31
CA PRO A 172 -14.66 10.16 -23.20
C PRO A 172 -14.27 10.36 -24.68
N GLU A 173 -14.16 11.61 -25.12
CA GLU A 173 -13.83 12.00 -26.51
C GLU A 173 -12.34 12.34 -26.70
N GLN A 174 -11.53 12.26 -25.64
CA GLN A 174 -10.10 12.62 -25.67
C GLN A 174 -9.23 11.37 -25.50
N ASP A 175 -8.12 11.33 -26.23
CA ASP A 175 -7.10 10.27 -26.12
C ASP A 175 -6.05 10.56 -25.04
N LEU A 176 -5.92 11.82 -24.62
CA LEU A 176 -4.94 12.27 -23.63
C LEU A 176 -5.65 12.95 -22.46
N PRO A 177 -5.16 12.73 -21.22
CA PRO A 177 -5.81 13.30 -20.07
C PRO A 177 -5.42 14.78 -19.89
N GLU A 178 -6.34 15.56 -19.34
CA GLU A 178 -6.09 16.93 -18.93
C GLU A 178 -5.62 16.99 -17.49
N ALA A 179 -4.54 17.75 -17.25
CA ALA A 179 -4.00 17.98 -15.91
C ALA A 179 -4.14 19.45 -15.49
N ARG A 180 -4.58 19.69 -14.25
CA ARG A 180 -4.59 21.02 -13.62
C ARG A 180 -3.86 20.96 -12.30
N ARG A 181 -2.93 21.90 -12.12
CA ARG A 181 -2.19 22.09 -10.87
C ARG A 181 -2.75 23.29 -10.11
N ILE A 182 -3.10 23.08 -8.85
CA ILE A 182 -3.66 24.07 -7.93
C ILE A 182 -2.72 24.16 -6.72
N THR A 183 -2.16 25.35 -6.50
CA THR A 183 -1.15 25.58 -5.44
C THR A 183 -1.67 26.40 -4.27
N ARG A 184 -2.90 26.94 -4.35
CA ARG A 184 -3.50 27.83 -3.34
C ARG A 184 -4.99 28.05 -3.55
N GLY A 185 -5.64 28.67 -2.56
CA GLY A 185 -7.03 29.11 -2.64
C GLY A 185 -8.07 28.01 -2.45
N TYR A 186 -7.67 26.87 -1.89
CA TYR A 186 -8.53 25.73 -1.60
C TYR A 186 -8.59 25.50 -0.08
N SER A 187 -9.58 24.72 0.35
CA SER A 187 -9.63 24.20 1.72
C SER A 187 -9.33 22.71 1.71
N LEU A 188 -8.45 22.24 2.59
CA LEU A 188 -8.10 20.82 2.73
C LEU A 188 -8.02 20.47 4.20
N ARG A 189 -8.76 19.45 4.63
CA ARG A 189 -8.62 18.83 5.94
C ARG A 189 -8.36 17.34 5.79
N LEU A 190 -7.30 16.89 6.43
CA LEU A 190 -6.93 15.48 6.59
C LEU A 190 -6.82 15.20 8.08
N ASN A 191 -7.50 14.18 8.56
CA ASN A 191 -7.36 13.68 9.93
C ASN A 191 -7.34 12.16 9.90
N LEU A 192 -6.15 11.60 9.71
CA LEU A 192 -5.94 10.18 9.47
C LEU A 192 -5.07 9.56 10.57
N GLN A 193 -5.47 8.38 11.04
CA GLN A 193 -4.78 7.61 12.07
C GLN A 193 -4.16 6.33 11.49
N PRO A 194 -2.99 5.89 12.01
CA PRO A 194 -2.38 4.62 11.62
C PRO A 194 -3.28 3.43 11.91
N VAL A 195 -3.45 2.57 10.91
CA VAL A 195 -4.13 1.29 10.99
C VAL A 195 -3.17 0.22 10.48
N ALA A 196 -2.86 -0.75 11.33
CA ALA A 196 -1.97 -1.84 10.96
C ALA A 196 -2.55 -2.67 9.79
N PRO A 197 -1.72 -3.24 8.91
CA PRO A 197 -0.26 -3.19 8.94
C PRO A 197 0.37 -1.96 8.24
N ASN A 198 -0.31 -1.39 7.25
CA ASN A 198 0.25 -0.37 6.35
C ASN A 198 -0.83 0.62 5.84
N LYS A 199 -1.78 1.00 6.69
CA LYS A 199 -2.87 1.89 6.32
C LYS A 199 -2.92 3.15 7.18
N LEU A 200 -3.53 4.18 6.62
CA LEU A 200 -4.06 5.34 7.35
C LEU A 200 -5.57 5.39 7.14
N ALA A 201 -6.34 5.65 8.19
CA ALA A 201 -7.80 5.75 8.09
C ALA A 201 -8.31 7.01 8.78
N GLY A 202 -9.30 7.67 8.18
CA GLY A 202 -9.98 8.79 8.83
C GLY A 202 -10.65 9.75 7.86
N GLU A 203 -10.81 10.99 8.30
CA GLU A 203 -11.57 12.02 7.61
C GLU A 203 -10.74 12.70 6.51
N PHE A 204 -11.41 12.94 5.39
CA PHE A 204 -10.91 13.67 4.23
C PHE A 204 -11.94 14.72 3.80
N HIS A 205 -11.48 15.95 3.63
CA HIS A 205 -12.31 17.03 3.07
C HIS A 205 -11.46 17.92 2.17
N LEU A 206 -11.89 18.10 0.93
CA LEU A 206 -11.24 18.97 -0.04
C LEU A 206 -12.29 19.80 -0.77
N VAL A 207 -12.09 21.12 -0.83
CA VAL A 207 -12.92 22.03 -1.62
C VAL A 207 -12.03 22.98 -2.41
N LEU A 208 -12.16 22.95 -3.74
CA LEU A 208 -11.43 23.83 -4.66
C LEU A 208 -12.24 25.08 -5.01
N PRO A 209 -11.59 26.14 -5.56
CA PRO A 209 -12.32 27.28 -6.13
C PRO A 209 -13.41 26.86 -7.13
N ALA A 210 -14.54 27.57 -7.13
CA ALA A 210 -15.75 27.23 -7.90
C ALA A 210 -15.50 26.93 -9.39
N ARG A 211 -14.52 27.59 -10.02
CA ARG A 211 -14.12 27.34 -11.42
C ARG A 211 -13.69 25.90 -11.71
N PHE A 212 -13.24 25.16 -10.69
CA PHE A 212 -12.81 23.77 -10.83
C PHE A 212 -13.94 22.77 -10.61
N LYS A 213 -15.08 23.18 -10.03
CA LYS A 213 -16.21 22.28 -9.72
C LYS A 213 -15.78 20.98 -9.03
N THR A 214 -14.92 21.11 -8.02
CA THR A 214 -14.35 19.96 -7.30
C THR A 214 -14.56 20.15 -5.81
N SER A 215 -15.27 19.21 -5.20
CA SER A 215 -15.47 19.09 -3.76
C SER A 215 -15.57 17.62 -3.40
N LEU A 216 -14.82 17.18 -2.40
CA LEU A 216 -14.78 15.79 -1.96
C LEU A 216 -14.78 15.73 -0.44
N SER A 217 -15.59 14.85 0.12
CA SER A 217 -15.74 14.75 1.58
C SER A 217 -16.11 13.34 1.99
N GLY A 218 -15.63 12.92 3.15
CA GLY A 218 -16.04 11.69 3.78
C GLY A 218 -14.89 11.02 4.52
N GLU A 219 -14.95 9.71 4.59
CA GLU A 219 -13.92 8.90 5.23
C GLU A 219 -13.21 8.05 4.18
N LEU A 220 -11.93 7.82 4.39
CA LEU A 220 -11.14 6.95 3.53
C LEU A 220 -10.08 6.19 4.31
N GLU A 221 -9.64 5.08 3.73
CA GLU A 221 -8.39 4.44 4.06
C GLU A 221 -7.38 4.70 2.92
N LEU A 222 -6.11 4.85 3.27
CA LEU A 222 -4.99 4.97 2.35
C LEU A 222 -4.00 3.85 2.64
N TYR A 223 -3.39 3.28 1.61
CA TYR A 223 -2.15 2.52 1.80
C TYR A 223 -0.96 3.45 1.99
N THR A 224 -0.07 3.13 2.93
CA THR A 224 1.18 3.88 3.16
C THR A 224 2.38 3.34 2.38
N ASP A 225 2.22 2.16 1.79
CA ASP A 225 3.20 1.52 0.92
C ASP A 225 2.49 0.65 -0.14
N ARG A 226 3.25 0.03 -1.04
CA ARG A 226 2.70 -0.86 -2.07
C ARG A 226 2.65 -2.33 -1.65
N LEU A 227 2.82 -2.62 -0.36
CA LEU A 227 2.64 -3.96 0.15
C LEU A 227 1.15 -4.27 0.23
N ARG A 228 0.81 -5.51 -0.07
CA ARG A 228 -0.55 -6.04 0.07
C ARG A 228 -0.53 -7.14 1.11
N TYR A 229 -1.62 -7.28 1.85
CA TYR A 229 -1.73 -8.27 2.91
C TYR A 229 -3.02 -9.07 2.72
N ARG A 230 -2.93 -10.38 2.94
CA ARG A 230 -4.06 -11.33 2.97
C ARG A 230 -4.01 -12.06 4.30
N ASP A 231 -5.12 -12.06 5.04
CA ASP A 231 -5.24 -12.67 6.37
C ASP A 231 -4.12 -12.23 7.35
N GLY A 232 -3.74 -10.95 7.29
CA GLY A 232 -2.69 -10.36 8.12
C GLY A 232 -1.25 -10.77 7.75
N LYS A 233 -1.06 -11.55 6.68
CA LYS A 233 0.26 -11.92 6.13
C LYS A 233 0.53 -11.16 4.84
N LEU A 234 1.80 -10.87 4.57
CA LEU A 234 2.20 -10.26 3.31
C LEU A 234 1.76 -11.14 2.13
N ASP A 235 1.08 -10.54 1.17
CA ASP A 235 0.72 -11.16 -0.10
C ASP A 235 1.93 -11.14 -1.03
N THR A 236 2.73 -12.21 -0.98
CA THR A 236 3.85 -12.41 -1.89
C THR A 236 3.40 -12.63 -3.33
N GLY A 237 2.11 -12.85 -3.60
CA GLY A 237 1.55 -12.94 -4.94
C GLY A 237 1.39 -11.60 -5.64
N TYR A 238 1.42 -10.48 -4.90
CA TYR A 238 1.27 -9.14 -5.47
C TYR A 238 2.54 -8.67 -6.18
N ASP A 239 2.39 -8.26 -7.45
CA ASP A 239 3.48 -7.77 -8.29
C ASP A 239 3.81 -6.32 -7.95
N SER A 240 4.77 -6.12 -7.04
CA SER A 240 5.35 -4.82 -6.75
C SER A 240 6.84 -4.94 -6.39
N ARG A 241 7.60 -3.84 -6.58
CA ARG A 241 9.02 -3.82 -6.19
C ARG A 241 9.16 -3.91 -4.68
N GLU A 242 8.21 -3.36 -3.94
CA GLU A 242 8.14 -3.36 -2.49
C GLU A 242 7.91 -4.78 -1.96
N THR A 243 7.01 -5.56 -2.59
CA THR A 243 6.81 -6.99 -2.28
C THR A 243 8.10 -7.77 -2.49
N LEU A 244 8.75 -7.60 -3.65
CA LEU A 244 10.03 -8.25 -3.93
C LEU A 244 11.11 -7.83 -2.93
N GLY A 245 11.14 -6.54 -2.60
CA GLY A 245 12.02 -5.98 -1.60
C GLY A 245 11.89 -6.74 -0.29
N ARG A 246 10.66 -6.91 0.19
CA ARG A 246 10.40 -7.61 1.45
C ARG A 246 10.72 -9.10 1.41
N VAL A 247 10.46 -9.77 0.28
CA VAL A 247 10.83 -11.19 0.06
C VAL A 247 12.35 -11.37 0.08
N ILE A 248 13.10 -10.49 -0.59
CA ILE A 248 14.55 -10.53 -0.63
C ILE A 248 15.14 -10.18 0.74
N GLU A 249 14.62 -9.16 1.42
CA GLU A 249 15.06 -8.78 2.75
C GLU A 249 14.90 -9.94 3.74
N ASP A 250 13.74 -10.59 3.78
CA ASP A 250 13.50 -11.79 4.61
C ASP A 250 14.50 -12.92 4.29
N TYR A 251 14.72 -13.20 3.01
CA TYR A 251 15.71 -14.18 2.57
C TYR A 251 17.13 -13.83 3.04
N LEU A 252 17.56 -12.58 2.86
CA LEU A 252 18.89 -12.13 3.25
C LEU A 252 19.07 -12.20 4.78
N GLN A 253 18.06 -11.80 5.53
CA GLN A 253 18.06 -11.90 6.99
C GLN A 253 18.24 -13.35 7.45
N ARG A 254 17.54 -14.31 6.81
CA ARG A 254 17.68 -15.75 7.09
C ARG A 254 19.03 -16.31 6.64
N ARG A 255 19.51 -15.91 5.46
CA ARG A 255 20.80 -16.34 4.89
C ARG A 255 21.98 -15.90 5.74
N PHE A 256 21.98 -14.65 6.21
CA PHE A 256 23.07 -14.07 7.01
C PHE A 256 22.86 -14.19 8.51
N ARG A 257 21.73 -14.76 8.95
CA ARG A 257 21.36 -14.89 10.37
C ARG A 257 21.42 -13.55 11.12
N SER A 258 21.07 -12.46 10.45
CA SER A 258 21.14 -11.10 10.99
C SER A 258 19.88 -10.33 10.62
N THR A 259 19.38 -9.53 11.56
CA THR A 259 18.31 -8.55 11.31
C THR A 259 18.86 -7.22 10.79
N ASN A 260 20.18 -7.01 10.87
CA ASN A 260 20.85 -5.81 10.38
C ASN A 260 21.20 -5.96 8.89
N VAL A 261 20.15 -6.03 8.07
CA VAL A 261 20.23 -6.07 6.61
C VAL A 261 19.56 -4.81 6.08
N VAL A 262 20.33 -3.96 5.39
CA VAL A 262 19.81 -2.77 4.70
C VAL A 262 19.86 -3.04 3.21
N MET A 263 18.68 -3.11 2.59
CA MET A 263 18.55 -3.28 1.16
C MET A 263 18.88 -1.97 0.43
N GLY A 264 19.63 -2.08 -0.68
CA GLY A 264 19.71 -1.00 -1.67
C GLY A 264 18.44 -0.92 -2.52
N GLU A 265 18.36 0.10 -3.36
CA GLU A 265 17.26 0.23 -4.31
C GLU A 265 17.29 -0.91 -5.34
N LEU A 266 16.13 -1.51 -5.57
CA LEU A 266 15.97 -2.50 -6.63
C LEU A 266 15.92 -1.81 -8.00
N PRO A 267 16.46 -2.46 -9.05
CA PRO A 267 16.35 -1.93 -10.41
C PRO A 267 14.88 -1.80 -10.83
N PRO A 268 14.58 -1.01 -11.87
CA PRO A 268 13.23 -0.98 -12.45
C PRO A 268 12.85 -2.37 -12.97
N ILE A 269 11.77 -2.94 -12.44
CA ILE A 269 11.25 -4.26 -12.79
C ILE A 269 9.96 -4.08 -13.57
N ARG A 270 9.79 -4.86 -14.63
CA ARG A 270 8.55 -4.91 -15.41
C ARG A 270 7.70 -6.07 -14.89
N PHE A 271 6.44 -5.76 -14.62
CA PHE A 271 5.41 -6.74 -14.24
C PHE A 271 4.36 -6.83 -15.35
N PRO A 272 3.63 -7.96 -15.48
CA PRO A 272 3.77 -9.19 -14.68
C PRO A 272 5.02 -9.98 -15.07
N SER A 273 5.55 -10.75 -14.13
CA SER A 273 6.66 -11.69 -14.39
C SER A 273 6.51 -12.96 -13.56
N LYS A 274 7.06 -14.08 -14.04
CA LYS A 274 7.16 -15.34 -13.29
C LYS A 274 8.57 -15.68 -12.83
N LYS A 275 9.59 -15.07 -13.43
CA LYS A 275 11.01 -15.28 -13.10
C LYS A 275 11.79 -14.00 -13.26
N LEU A 276 12.68 -13.71 -12.34
CA LEU A 276 13.54 -12.53 -12.35
C LEU A 276 14.95 -12.92 -11.91
N ALA A 277 15.96 -12.45 -12.63
CA ALA A 277 17.35 -12.50 -12.18
C ALA A 277 17.79 -11.07 -11.86
N LEU A 278 18.17 -10.82 -10.61
CA LEU A 278 18.49 -9.49 -10.10
C LEU A 278 19.86 -9.50 -9.43
N GLU A 279 20.66 -8.47 -9.69
CA GLU A 279 21.83 -8.14 -8.89
C GLU A 279 21.40 -7.24 -7.74
N VAL A 280 21.48 -7.73 -6.50
CA VAL A 280 21.02 -7.01 -5.32
C VAL A 280 22.22 -6.48 -4.54
N ALA A 281 22.30 -5.15 -4.44
CA ALA A 281 23.20 -4.47 -3.52
C ALA A 281 22.56 -4.37 -2.14
N THR A 282 23.23 -4.86 -1.11
CA THR A 282 22.76 -4.86 0.28
C THR A 282 23.91 -4.54 1.24
N GLN A 283 23.59 -4.08 2.44
CA GLN A 283 24.54 -3.96 3.54
C GLN A 283 24.14 -4.92 4.66
N VAL A 284 25.03 -5.84 4.99
CA VAL A 284 24.85 -6.81 6.07
C VAL A 284 25.85 -6.49 7.17
N ASN A 285 25.37 -6.15 8.37
CA ASN A 285 26.23 -5.74 9.48
C ASN A 285 27.22 -4.62 9.09
N GLY A 286 26.78 -3.67 8.25
CA GLY A 286 27.59 -2.55 7.75
C GLY A 286 28.53 -2.87 6.58
N GLN A 287 28.66 -4.13 6.17
CA GLN A 287 29.46 -4.52 5.00
C GLN A 287 28.60 -4.55 3.73
N LYS A 288 29.04 -3.83 2.69
CA LYS A 288 28.38 -3.86 1.37
C LYS A 288 28.63 -5.20 0.70
N VAL A 289 27.56 -5.85 0.26
CA VAL A 289 27.56 -7.10 -0.47
C VAL A 289 26.70 -6.94 -1.72
N GLN A 290 27.16 -7.48 -2.84
CA GLN A 290 26.35 -7.65 -4.05
C GLN A 290 26.13 -9.14 -4.30
N LEU A 291 24.88 -9.51 -4.58
CA LEU A 291 24.48 -10.91 -4.72
C LEU A 291 23.58 -11.07 -5.95
N PRO A 292 23.90 -11.97 -6.88
CA PRO A 292 22.95 -12.43 -7.88
C PRO A 292 21.86 -13.24 -7.17
N LEU A 293 20.60 -12.86 -7.39
CA LEU A 293 19.43 -13.56 -6.89
C LEU A 293 18.49 -13.90 -8.04
N GLU A 294 18.05 -15.15 -8.07
CA GLU A 294 16.95 -15.59 -8.92
C GLU A 294 15.67 -15.62 -8.08
N LEU A 295 14.62 -15.00 -8.57
CA LEU A 295 13.29 -15.06 -7.99
C LEU A 295 12.35 -15.78 -8.94
N GLU A 296 11.46 -16.56 -8.36
CA GLU A 296 10.38 -17.25 -9.06
C GLU A 296 9.05 -16.92 -8.40
N LYS A 297 8.00 -16.84 -9.22
CA LYS A 297 6.62 -16.67 -8.78
C LYS A 297 5.82 -17.91 -9.12
N ASP A 298 5.17 -18.46 -8.11
CA ASP A 298 4.24 -19.56 -8.23
C ASP A 298 2.82 -19.08 -7.88
N ASP A 299 1.82 -19.67 -8.50
CA ASP A 299 0.42 -19.26 -8.33
C ASP A 299 -0.08 -19.58 -6.91
N TRP A 300 0.51 -20.57 -6.23
CA TRP A 300 0.19 -20.91 -4.82
C TRP A 300 1.00 -20.16 -3.76
N HIS A 301 2.28 -19.88 -4.03
CA HIS A 301 3.23 -19.39 -3.02
C HIS A 301 3.67 -17.93 -3.24
N GLY A 302 3.28 -17.33 -4.37
CA GLY A 302 3.74 -16.01 -4.77
C GLY A 302 5.24 -15.98 -5.08
N TRP A 303 5.83 -14.79 -4.99
CA TRP A 303 7.25 -14.54 -5.16
C TRP A 303 8.08 -15.19 -4.04
N ARG A 304 9.17 -15.84 -4.45
CA ARG A 304 10.20 -16.42 -3.58
C ARG A 304 11.56 -16.36 -4.25
N VAL A 305 12.62 -16.44 -3.45
CA VAL A 305 13.98 -16.64 -3.97
C VAL A 305 14.13 -18.11 -4.36
N ALA A 306 14.61 -18.36 -5.57
CA ALA A 306 14.83 -19.71 -6.08
C ALA A 306 15.88 -20.44 -5.23
N ASN A 307 15.66 -21.74 -5.00
CA ASN A 307 16.55 -22.60 -4.19
C ASN A 307 16.79 -22.11 -2.75
N ASP A 308 15.84 -21.38 -2.16
CA ASP A 308 15.91 -20.98 -0.76
C ASP A 308 15.84 -22.19 0.18
N ARG A 309 16.87 -22.35 1.02
CA ARG A 309 17.02 -23.43 2.01
C ARG A 309 17.27 -22.91 3.42
N TYR A 310 17.21 -21.60 3.64
CA TYR A 310 17.55 -21.01 4.92
C TYR A 310 16.33 -21.02 5.85
N PRO A 311 16.41 -21.62 7.04
CA PRO A 311 15.24 -21.68 7.92
C PRO A 311 14.94 -20.30 8.53
N ALA A 312 13.70 -20.10 8.97
CA ALA A 312 13.27 -18.86 9.62
C ALA A 312 14.22 -18.45 10.75
N LEU A 313 14.40 -17.13 10.91
CA LEU A 313 15.09 -16.60 12.08
C LEU A 313 14.29 -16.98 13.34
N PRO A 314 14.95 -17.40 14.44
CA PRO A 314 14.28 -17.54 15.72
C PRO A 314 13.59 -16.22 16.04
N ARG A 315 12.25 -16.21 16.16
CA ARG A 315 11.57 -15.06 16.77
C ARG A 315 12.23 -14.88 18.13
N ALA A 316 12.72 -13.67 18.42
CA ALA A 316 13.06 -13.31 19.79
C ALA A 316 11.85 -13.70 20.64
N GLN A 317 11.98 -14.76 21.44
CA GLN A 317 10.92 -15.17 22.34
C GLN A 317 10.66 -13.94 23.20
N LYS A 318 9.42 -13.43 23.10
CA LYS A 318 8.89 -12.49 24.08
C LYS A 318 9.17 -13.17 25.41
N VAL A 319 10.16 -12.68 26.15
CA VAL A 319 10.61 -13.27 27.41
C VAL A 319 9.34 -13.46 28.21
N ALA A 320 8.96 -14.73 28.40
CA ALA A 320 7.83 -15.08 29.22
C ALA A 320 8.10 -14.41 30.56
N GLU A 321 7.19 -13.52 30.96
CA GLU A 321 7.21 -12.90 32.26
C GLU A 321 7.35 -14.02 33.28
N PRO A 322 8.49 -14.11 34.00
CA PRO A 322 8.70 -15.22 34.90
C PRO A 322 7.60 -15.15 35.95
N ALA A 323 6.85 -16.25 36.07
CA ALA A 323 5.86 -16.45 37.11
C ALA A 323 6.48 -16.04 38.45
N ARG A 324 5.84 -15.07 39.11
CA ARG A 324 6.22 -14.57 40.42
C ARG A 324 6.08 -15.71 41.42
N LEU A 325 7.17 -16.44 41.63
CA LEU A 325 7.35 -17.28 42.80
C LEU A 325 7.74 -16.35 43.95
N GLU A 326 6.96 -16.40 45.02
CA GLU A 326 7.22 -15.71 46.27
C GLU A 326 8.60 -16.12 46.82
N GLN A 327 9.47 -15.14 47.07
CA GLN A 327 10.73 -15.33 47.80
C GLN A 327 10.66 -14.52 49.09
N PRO A 328 10.91 -15.14 50.26
CA PRO A 328 11.34 -14.44 51.46
C PRO A 328 12.86 -14.20 51.44
N ASP A 329 13.21 -12.99 51.86
CA ASP A 329 14.46 -12.46 52.44
C ASP A 329 15.86 -12.76 51.84
N ALA A 330 16.61 -11.65 51.74
CA ALA A 330 17.94 -11.41 51.17
C ALA A 330 19.11 -11.97 52.06
N PRO A 331 20.43 -11.73 51.79
CA PRO A 331 21.06 -10.93 50.71
C PRO A 331 22.37 -11.49 50.09
N GLU A 332 22.91 -10.69 49.13
CA GLU A 332 24.31 -10.61 48.62
C GLU A 332 24.84 -11.77 47.74
N GLN A 333 25.47 -11.56 46.57
CA GLN A 333 26.27 -10.45 46.06
C GLN A 333 26.36 -10.50 44.51
N ALA A 334 26.45 -9.30 43.90
CA ALA A 334 27.06 -8.89 42.63
C ALA A 334 27.13 -9.84 41.41
N GLU A 335 26.49 -9.44 40.30
CA GLU A 335 27.03 -9.46 38.92
C GLU A 335 26.10 -8.67 37.93
N PRO A 336 26.52 -8.38 36.67
CA PRO A 336 26.59 -7.02 36.11
C PRO A 336 25.26 -6.47 35.57
N ARG A 337 25.01 -5.17 35.82
CA ARG A 337 23.85 -4.46 35.26
C ARG A 337 24.13 -4.06 33.81
N ASN A 338 23.58 -4.82 32.86
CA ASN A 338 23.40 -4.37 31.49
C ASN A 338 22.63 -3.04 31.47
N MET A 339 23.25 -2.01 30.87
CA MET A 339 22.71 -0.67 30.69
C MET A 339 21.35 -0.74 29.96
N LEU A 340 20.29 -0.35 30.67
CA LEU A 340 19.05 0.08 30.03
C LEU A 340 19.32 1.42 29.34
N ASP A 341 19.09 1.48 28.03
CA ASP A 341 19.10 2.71 27.22
C ASP A 341 18.24 3.78 27.93
N ARG A 342 18.89 4.87 28.36
CA ARG A 342 18.32 5.91 29.21
C ARG A 342 17.34 6.79 28.44
N ARG A 343 17.40 6.79 27.10
CA ARG A 343 16.51 7.58 26.24
C ARG A 343 15.06 7.12 26.32
N VAL A 344 14.86 5.79 26.43
CA VAL A 344 13.52 5.17 26.44
C VAL A 344 12.66 5.64 27.62
N ARG A 345 13.30 6.15 28.67
CA ARG A 345 12.66 6.65 29.88
C ARG A 345 13.10 8.08 30.21
N PHE A 346 13.56 8.87 29.27
CA PHE A 346 13.93 10.25 29.57
C PHE A 346 12.68 11.16 29.59
N SER A 347 12.56 12.02 30.60
CA SER A 347 11.56 13.08 30.66
C SER A 347 12.04 14.20 31.57
N LEU A 348 11.49 15.41 31.41
CA LEU A 348 11.81 16.56 32.27
C LEU A 348 11.60 16.25 33.75
N GLN A 349 10.48 15.61 34.12
CA GLN A 349 10.17 15.28 35.51
C GLN A 349 11.22 14.32 36.11
N ARG A 350 11.70 13.35 35.32
CA ARG A 350 12.72 12.40 35.79
C ARG A 350 14.09 13.04 35.92
N LEU A 351 14.44 13.97 35.01
CA LEU A 351 15.64 14.79 35.10
C LEU A 351 15.64 15.64 36.37
N LEU A 352 14.52 16.30 36.69
CA LEU A 352 14.37 17.12 37.89
C LEU A 352 14.43 16.29 39.18
N LEU A 353 13.89 15.07 39.17
CA LEU A 353 13.91 14.17 40.32
C LEU A 353 15.29 13.54 40.59
N ASN A 354 16.10 13.32 39.55
CA ASN A 354 17.40 12.65 39.67
C ASN A 354 18.46 13.31 38.75
N PRO A 355 18.84 14.57 38.97
CA PRO A 355 19.69 15.32 38.05
C PRO A 355 21.09 14.71 37.90
N ASP A 356 21.61 14.10 38.96
CA ASP A 356 22.94 13.47 38.98
C ASP A 356 23.08 12.32 37.96
N ASN A 357 21.98 11.64 37.63
CA ASN A 357 21.98 10.54 36.66
C ASN A 357 22.15 11.00 35.21
N TYR A 358 22.04 12.31 34.95
CA TYR A 358 22.04 12.90 33.63
C TYR A 358 23.15 13.95 33.43
N GLN A 359 24.00 14.17 34.43
CA GLN A 359 25.14 15.08 34.31
C GLN A 359 26.04 14.67 33.14
N HIS A 360 26.53 15.69 32.42
CA HIS A 360 27.38 15.59 31.24
C HIS A 360 26.76 14.94 30.00
N LEU A 361 25.50 14.49 30.07
CA LEU A 361 24.82 13.93 28.91
C LEU A 361 24.37 15.03 27.95
N MET A 362 24.48 14.76 26.66
CA MET A 362 23.98 15.67 25.62
C MET A 362 22.46 15.65 25.58
N MET A 363 21.87 16.84 25.61
CA MET A 363 20.43 17.02 25.48
C MET A 363 20.09 18.25 24.63
N ARG A 364 18.88 18.24 24.09
CA ARG A 364 18.26 19.37 23.41
C ARG A 364 17.04 19.80 24.22
N VAL A 365 16.96 21.09 24.51
CA VAL A 365 15.88 21.71 25.27
C VAL A 365 15.22 22.77 24.42
N GLU A 366 13.89 22.77 24.39
CA GLU A 366 13.05 23.74 23.69
C GLU A 366 12.13 24.43 24.71
N THR A 367 12.12 25.76 24.69
CA THR A 367 11.27 26.58 25.56
C THR A 367 10.06 27.14 24.81
N ASP A 368 9.03 27.55 25.55
CA ASP A 368 7.81 28.18 25.02
C ASP A 368 8.09 29.49 24.24
N GLY A 369 9.14 30.22 24.62
CA GLY A 369 9.66 31.40 23.92
C GLY A 369 10.39 31.10 22.61
N GLY A 370 10.48 29.82 22.20
CA GLY A 370 11.12 29.40 20.95
C GLY A 370 12.65 29.33 21.02
N VAL A 371 13.24 29.44 22.21
CA VAL A 371 14.69 29.26 22.38
C VAL A 371 15.00 27.77 22.39
N THR A 372 15.93 27.37 21.52
CA THR A 372 16.46 26.01 21.46
C THR A 372 17.90 26.00 21.96
N ALA A 373 18.20 25.18 22.96
CA ALA A 373 19.54 24.99 23.50
C ALA A 373 19.95 23.53 23.32
N GLN A 374 21.12 23.30 22.73
CA GLN A 374 21.70 21.97 22.59
C GLN A 374 23.09 21.96 23.21
N GLY A 375 23.33 21.04 24.15
CA GLY A 375 24.59 20.94 24.86
C GLY A 375 24.57 19.88 25.95
N ARG A 376 25.63 19.84 26.75
CA ARG A 376 25.74 18.92 27.88
C ARG A 376 25.05 19.50 29.09
N PHE A 377 24.27 18.67 29.78
CA PHE A 377 23.66 19.04 31.03
C PHE A 377 24.70 19.17 32.14
N ALA A 378 24.73 20.32 32.81
CA ALA A 378 25.68 20.59 33.89
C ALA A 378 25.03 20.54 35.27
N GLY A 379 23.71 20.36 35.36
CA GLY A 379 22.96 20.29 36.61
C GLY A 379 21.81 21.29 36.67
N ILE A 380 21.25 21.44 37.88
CA ILE A 380 20.18 22.39 38.18
C ILE A 380 20.78 23.51 39.06
N SER A 381 20.47 24.77 38.77
CA SER A 381 20.88 25.92 39.57
C SER A 381 20.20 25.94 40.95
N LYS A 382 20.62 26.83 41.85
CA LYS A 382 19.96 26.99 43.17
C LYS A 382 18.53 27.54 43.03
N GLU A 383 18.26 28.19 41.92
CA GLU A 383 16.99 28.80 41.53
C GLU A 383 16.06 27.80 40.81
N GLY A 384 16.54 26.58 40.50
CA GLY A 384 15.75 25.53 39.85
C GLY A 384 15.90 25.46 38.33
N ASP A 385 16.90 26.14 37.76
CA ASP A 385 17.10 26.26 36.32
C ASP A 385 17.97 25.15 35.77
N LEU A 386 17.63 24.67 34.59
CA LEU A 386 18.43 23.70 33.84
C LEU A 386 19.64 24.40 33.25
N ILE A 387 20.84 23.91 33.55
CA ILE A 387 22.10 24.46 33.03
C ILE A 387 22.58 23.59 31.87
N ILE A 388 22.60 24.15 30.66
CA ILE A 388 23.09 23.48 29.44
C ILE A 388 24.38 24.16 28.96
N ARG A 389 25.48 23.41 28.87
CA ARG A 389 26.76 23.88 28.33
C ARG A 389 26.93 23.47 26.89
N SER A 390 27.05 24.44 26.00
CA SER A 390 27.25 24.22 24.57
C SER A 390 28.62 24.75 24.14
N GLN A 391 29.32 24.00 23.29
CA GLN A 391 30.54 24.49 22.63
C GLN A 391 30.09 25.31 21.42
N ILE A 392 30.43 26.60 21.39
CA ILE A 392 30.23 27.41 20.18
C ILE A 392 31.38 27.11 19.22
N SER A 393 31.14 27.09 17.91
CA SER A 393 32.17 26.92 16.88
C SER A 393 33.30 27.95 17.06
N GLY A 394 34.38 27.56 17.74
CA GLY A 394 35.45 28.41 18.27
C GLY A 394 36.00 27.85 19.60
N ALA A 395 36.91 28.57 20.26
CA ALA A 395 37.50 28.17 21.55
C ALA A 395 36.66 28.64 22.77
N GLY A 396 35.33 28.67 22.68
CA GLY A 396 34.45 29.25 23.70
C GLY A 396 33.23 28.38 24.05
N GLU A 397 32.92 28.30 25.35
CA GLU A 397 31.72 27.65 25.89
C GLU A 397 30.62 28.67 26.17
N ALA A 398 29.39 28.38 25.74
CA ALA A 398 28.19 29.08 26.17
C ALA A 398 27.42 28.25 27.20
N THR A 399 26.93 28.92 28.23
CA THR A 399 26.07 28.32 29.25
C THR A 399 24.66 28.92 29.12
N PHE A 400 23.66 28.07 28.91
CA PHE A 400 22.25 28.42 28.90
C PHE A 400 21.63 28.03 30.23
N ASN A 401 20.96 28.98 30.89
CA ASN A 401 20.15 28.73 32.07
C ASN A 401 18.68 28.82 31.63
N LEU A 402 17.93 27.72 31.77
CA LEU A 402 16.55 27.60 31.30
C LEU A 402 15.63 27.28 32.47
N HIS A 403 14.57 28.07 32.67
CA HIS A 403 13.57 27.77 33.69
C HIS A 403 12.84 26.47 33.35
N ALA A 404 12.79 25.54 34.30
CA ALA A 404 12.16 24.24 34.08
C ALA A 404 10.66 24.34 33.71
N ALA A 405 9.97 25.41 34.14
CA ALA A 405 8.56 25.65 33.83
C ALA A 405 8.32 26.09 32.37
N GLU A 406 9.33 26.66 31.71
CA GLU A 406 9.26 27.17 30.33
C GLU A 406 9.61 26.09 29.31
N VAL A 407 10.10 24.91 29.75
CA VAL A 407 10.51 23.81 28.88
C VAL A 407 9.28 23.09 28.32
N VAL A 408 9.11 23.18 27.01
CA VAL A 408 8.03 22.51 26.27
C VAL A 408 8.47 21.15 25.74
N ASN A 409 9.74 21.02 25.35
CA ASN A 409 10.30 19.75 24.88
C ASN A 409 11.73 19.58 25.40
N ILE A 410 12.09 18.34 25.75
CA ILE A 410 13.44 17.98 26.16
C ILE A 410 13.79 16.57 25.69
N GLU A 411 14.93 16.43 25.02
CA GLU A 411 15.37 15.18 24.41
C GLU A 411 16.80 14.85 24.81
N LEU A 412 17.04 13.60 25.20
CA LEU A 412 18.39 13.07 25.49
C LEU A 412 19.01 12.53 24.19
N LEU A 413 20.17 13.07 23.83
CA LEU A 413 20.86 12.77 22.57
C LEU A 413 21.90 11.66 22.70
N GLU A 414 22.13 11.12 23.90
CA GLU A 414 23.08 10.04 24.22
C GLU A 414 22.33 8.84 24.85
N PRO A 415 22.76 7.58 24.59
CA PRO A 415 22.06 6.36 25.06
C PRO A 415 22.24 6.07 26.56
#